data_AF-A0A536BSF2-F1
#
_entry.id   AF-A0A536BSF2-F1
#
_cell.length_a   1.000
_cell.length_b   1.000
_cell.length_c   1.000
_cell.angle_alpha   90.00
_cell.angle_beta   90.00
_cell.angle_gamma   90.00
#
_symmetry.space_group_name_H-M   'P 1'
#
loop_
_entity.id
_entity.type
_entity.pdbx_description
1 polymer ?
#
loop_
_entity_poly.entity_id
_entity_poly.type
_entity_poly.pdbx_seq_one_letter_code
_entity_poly.pdbx_strand_id
1 'polypeptide(L)'
;LAKRIARRIRESGGGLPRVQANGFWIEELACAQVSMNLLDFRVTPMWKVWEMVYEEAAAEGVELRESELIGLAPVAALLDVADHAGAPADSPVETRLAVAARFLKLRAFSPLQALELRLEAAEKAAAQAREGNASLHAIAPIVRRARQPRVSLRIIRGGRTDAADGLMVVGASEVVTMAGGLRAGPAQADPAILDASPGPGTAGGGRRERAVIAMWGERIVAIGTQEDVERVLEAEGLSAGRFARLDAGGAVVTPGLIDPHTHLLFGGTRENELVLRQGGARYLEILAAGGGILSTVAATRAASEEQLANHGRRWLTEMLAHGVTTIEAKSGYGLDLATELRLVEVAFQLGRVGPIDVLPTYLGAHAVPAEFRARPDGKDAYVRAILEEQLPGIAAQGRARFCDVFCEEGVFDAADSRRILTAADRLGMLPRLHADELVPSGGAELAAEIGALSADHLGAISDEGVEALAGAVAGPHPVVATLLPVTTLFLMSGHYAPARRLIDAGVPVALGTDFNPGTSPTPNLPLAMALGCLELGLSPAEALAAVTINAAHAVGLGDEIGSLEPGKLADLVIWRVPSMSQIPRVVYETSS
;
A
#
# COMPACT_ATOMS: atom_id res chain seq x y z
N LEU A 1 8.62 -2.86 -39.98
CA LEU A 1 9.26 -4.17 -39.77
C LEU A 1 8.42 -5.10 -38.90
N ALA A 2 8.25 -4.82 -37.60
CA ALA A 2 7.58 -5.72 -36.64
C ALA A 2 6.20 -6.28 -37.09
N LYS A 3 5.33 -5.46 -37.70
CA LYS A 3 4.04 -5.93 -38.25
C LYS A 3 4.18 -7.04 -39.30
N ARG A 4 5.24 -6.99 -40.12
CA ARG A 4 5.52 -8.02 -41.13
C ARG A 4 6.00 -9.30 -40.47
N ILE A 5 6.98 -9.20 -39.56
CA ILE A 5 7.49 -10.33 -38.79
C ILE A 5 6.34 -11.02 -38.04
N ALA A 6 5.53 -10.26 -37.31
CA ALA A 6 4.36 -10.77 -36.61
C ALA A 6 3.37 -11.50 -37.53
N ARG A 7 3.14 -10.98 -38.74
CA ARG A 7 2.26 -11.63 -39.72
C ARG A 7 2.85 -12.96 -40.22
N ARG A 8 4.16 -13.05 -40.39
CA ARG A 8 4.84 -14.27 -40.86
C ARG A 8 4.92 -15.35 -39.79
N ILE A 9 5.12 -14.99 -38.52
CA ILE A 9 5.25 -15.99 -37.46
C ILE A 9 3.91 -16.52 -36.94
N ARG A 10 2.82 -15.74 -37.04
CA ARG A 10 1.51 -16.14 -36.49
C ARG A 10 0.78 -17.13 -37.39
N GLU A 11 0.06 -18.06 -36.77
CA GLU A 11 -0.72 -19.10 -37.44
C GLU A 11 -1.74 -18.53 -38.43
N SER A 12 -2.45 -17.47 -38.05
CA SER A 12 -3.46 -16.82 -38.91
C SER A 12 -2.87 -16.17 -40.16
N GLY A 13 -1.54 -16.05 -40.25
CA GLY A 13 -0.80 -15.56 -41.42
C GLY A 13 -0.13 -16.67 -42.22
N GLY A 14 -0.41 -17.95 -41.91
CA GLY A 14 0.27 -19.12 -42.49
C GLY A 14 1.61 -19.45 -41.83
N GLY A 15 1.89 -18.84 -40.67
CA GLY A 15 3.12 -19.05 -39.90
C GLY A 15 3.10 -20.28 -39.02
N LEU A 16 3.74 -20.19 -37.87
CA LEU A 16 3.89 -21.29 -36.94
C LEU A 16 2.53 -21.62 -36.28
N PRO A 17 2.17 -22.91 -36.16
CA PRO A 17 0.91 -23.32 -35.53
C PRO A 17 0.88 -22.90 -34.06
N ARG A 18 -0.31 -22.56 -33.53
CA ARG A 18 -0.48 -22.15 -32.12
C ARG A 18 0.32 -20.89 -31.72
N VAL A 19 0.69 -20.06 -32.69
CA VAL A 19 1.31 -18.74 -32.44
C VAL A 19 0.34 -17.64 -32.82
N GLN A 20 0.07 -16.74 -31.89
CA GLN A 20 -0.54 -15.45 -32.19
C GLN A 20 0.52 -14.37 -32.05
N ALA A 21 0.58 -13.43 -33.00
CA ALA A 21 1.52 -12.34 -32.90
C ALA A 21 0.98 -11.04 -33.51
N ASN A 22 1.45 -9.94 -32.97
CA ASN A 22 1.23 -8.60 -33.49
C ASN A 22 2.51 -7.75 -33.36
N GLY A 23 2.64 -6.76 -34.23
CA GLY A 23 3.83 -5.92 -34.31
C GLY A 23 3.51 -4.46 -34.09
N PHE A 24 4.30 -3.79 -33.27
CA PHE A 24 4.10 -2.39 -32.87
C PHE A 24 5.41 -1.61 -32.95
N TRP A 25 5.28 -0.30 -33.04
CA TRP A 25 6.37 0.63 -32.73
C TRP A 25 6.12 1.13 -31.31
N ILE A 26 7.17 1.17 -30.49
CA ILE A 26 7.11 1.72 -29.13
C ILE A 26 7.91 3.01 -29.15
N GLU A 27 7.21 4.13 -28.98
CA GLU A 27 7.79 5.47 -29.11
C GLU A 27 8.77 5.76 -27.97
N GLU A 28 8.43 5.35 -26.76
CA GLU A 28 9.19 5.57 -25.53
C GLU A 28 10.52 4.83 -25.50
N LEU A 29 10.61 3.69 -26.21
CA LEU A 29 11.80 2.85 -26.31
C LEU A 29 12.54 3.03 -27.63
N ALA A 30 12.00 3.85 -28.54
CA ALA A 30 12.46 4.03 -29.91
C ALA A 30 12.74 2.69 -30.62
N CYS A 31 11.87 1.70 -30.45
CA CYS A 31 12.09 0.35 -30.96
C CYS A 31 10.84 -0.30 -31.58
N ALA A 32 11.06 -1.27 -32.47
CA ALA A 32 10.00 -2.08 -33.04
C ALA A 32 9.83 -3.37 -32.23
N GLN A 33 8.63 -3.64 -31.73
CA GLN A 33 8.33 -4.81 -30.89
C GLN A 33 7.43 -5.80 -31.63
N VAL A 34 7.78 -7.09 -31.57
CA VAL A 34 6.91 -8.20 -31.94
C VAL A 34 6.38 -8.82 -30.64
N SER A 35 5.09 -8.60 -30.36
CA SER A 35 4.41 -9.22 -29.22
C SER A 35 3.74 -10.52 -29.68
N MET A 36 3.87 -11.59 -28.90
CA MET A 36 3.29 -12.88 -29.28
C MET A 36 2.77 -13.68 -28.08
N ASN A 37 1.77 -14.51 -28.33
CA ASN A 37 1.31 -15.56 -27.42
C ASN A 37 1.62 -16.92 -28.04
N LEU A 38 2.32 -17.75 -27.28
CA LEU A 38 2.52 -19.17 -27.58
C LEU A 38 1.40 -19.97 -26.92
N LEU A 39 0.43 -20.41 -27.71
CA LEU A 39 -0.77 -21.08 -27.20
C LEU A 39 -0.50 -22.55 -26.81
N ASP A 40 0.50 -23.18 -27.41
CA ASP A 40 1.00 -24.49 -27.00
C ASP A 40 2.48 -24.64 -27.38
N PHE A 41 3.37 -24.56 -26.38
CA PHE A 41 4.82 -24.64 -26.58
C PHE A 41 5.30 -26.03 -27.05
N ARG A 42 4.49 -27.08 -26.85
CA ARG A 42 4.83 -28.43 -27.31
C ARG A 42 4.58 -28.60 -28.81
N VAL A 43 3.67 -27.79 -29.36
CA VAL A 43 3.41 -27.73 -30.80
C VAL A 43 4.40 -26.80 -31.48
N THR A 44 4.63 -25.62 -30.88
CA THR A 44 5.63 -24.67 -31.35
C THR A 44 6.55 -24.25 -30.19
N PRO A 45 7.77 -24.79 -30.13
CA PRO A 45 8.76 -24.44 -29.11
C PRO A 45 9.14 -22.95 -29.10
N MET A 46 9.49 -22.43 -27.92
CA MET A 46 9.82 -21.01 -27.79
C MET A 46 11.07 -20.61 -28.56
N TRP A 47 12.10 -21.47 -28.55
CA TRP A 47 13.35 -21.23 -29.30
C TRP A 47 13.08 -21.11 -30.81
N LYS A 48 12.10 -21.87 -31.33
CA LYS A 48 11.76 -21.87 -32.75
C LYS A 48 11.12 -20.56 -33.18
N VAL A 49 10.24 -19.99 -32.34
CA VAL A 49 9.66 -18.68 -32.64
C VAL A 49 10.68 -17.57 -32.47
N TRP A 50 11.55 -17.69 -31.46
CA TRP A 50 12.68 -16.78 -31.27
C TRP A 50 13.60 -16.70 -32.48
N GLU A 51 14.05 -17.85 -32.97
CA GLU A 51 14.90 -17.94 -34.17
C GLU A 51 14.19 -17.40 -35.41
N MET A 52 12.91 -17.73 -35.61
CA MET A 52 12.17 -17.19 -36.75
C MET A 52 12.04 -15.67 -36.69
N VAL A 53 11.81 -15.08 -35.51
CA VAL A 53 11.82 -13.62 -35.34
C VAL A 53 13.21 -13.05 -35.58
N TYR A 54 14.25 -13.75 -35.14
CA TYR A 54 15.64 -13.38 -35.34
C TYR A 54 16.06 -13.38 -36.81
N GLU A 55 15.77 -14.44 -37.54
CA GLU A 55 16.05 -14.56 -38.96
C GLU A 55 15.29 -13.50 -39.77
N GLU A 56 14.02 -13.28 -39.46
CA GLU A 56 13.19 -12.27 -40.12
C GLU A 56 13.64 -10.83 -39.86
N ALA A 57 14.14 -10.54 -38.65
CA ALA A 57 14.73 -9.25 -38.34
C ALA A 57 16.11 -9.07 -39.01
N ALA A 58 16.95 -10.11 -38.96
CA ALA A 58 18.29 -10.11 -39.54
C ALA A 58 18.27 -9.97 -41.08
N ALA A 59 17.31 -10.59 -41.76
CA ALA A 59 17.10 -10.44 -43.21
C ALA A 59 16.80 -9.00 -43.63
N GLU A 60 16.35 -8.16 -42.69
CA GLU A 60 16.03 -6.75 -42.89
C GLU A 60 17.09 -5.83 -42.27
N GLY A 61 18.24 -6.39 -41.86
CA GLY A 61 19.37 -5.65 -41.29
C GLY A 61 19.12 -5.11 -39.87
N VAL A 62 18.18 -5.68 -39.12
CA VAL A 62 17.83 -5.26 -37.77
C VAL A 62 18.19 -6.34 -36.75
N GLU A 63 18.95 -5.97 -35.72
CA GLU A 63 19.30 -6.87 -34.63
C GLU A 63 18.20 -6.90 -33.54
N LEU A 64 17.95 -8.08 -32.97
CA LEU A 64 17.17 -8.18 -31.73
C LEU A 64 17.99 -7.70 -30.54
N ARG A 65 17.53 -6.60 -29.94
CA ARG A 65 18.12 -6.00 -28.75
C ARG A 65 17.92 -6.88 -27.51
N GLU A 66 16.68 -7.14 -27.13
CA GLU A 66 16.28 -7.88 -25.93
C GLU A 66 14.86 -8.43 -26.10
N SER A 67 14.42 -9.27 -25.16
CA SER A 67 13.04 -9.73 -25.08
C SER A 67 12.53 -9.74 -23.64
N GLU A 68 11.22 -9.87 -23.49
CA GLU A 68 10.56 -9.89 -22.19
C GLU A 68 9.54 -11.02 -22.14
N LEU A 69 9.52 -11.74 -21.02
CA LEU A 69 8.47 -12.72 -20.74
C LEU A 69 7.36 -12.04 -19.94
N ILE A 70 6.19 -11.89 -20.54
CA ILE A 70 5.02 -11.34 -19.87
C ILE A 70 4.32 -12.46 -19.10
N GLY A 71 4.41 -12.43 -17.76
CA GLY A 71 3.78 -13.40 -16.87
C GLY A 71 4.69 -14.60 -16.54
N LEU A 72 4.08 -15.79 -16.48
CA LEU A 72 4.76 -17.05 -16.17
C LEU A 72 4.86 -17.94 -17.41
N ALA A 73 5.94 -18.70 -17.52
CA ALA A 73 6.12 -19.73 -18.55
C ALA A 73 6.25 -21.12 -17.89
N PRO A 74 5.80 -22.20 -18.55
CA PRO A 74 6.14 -23.55 -18.13
C PRO A 74 7.67 -23.75 -18.11
N VAL A 75 8.20 -24.33 -17.03
CA VAL A 75 9.61 -24.75 -16.90
C VAL A 75 9.98 -25.63 -18.07
N ALA A 76 9.13 -26.59 -18.46
CA ALA A 76 9.39 -27.45 -19.61
C ALA A 76 9.62 -26.66 -20.91
N ALA A 77 8.92 -25.54 -21.11
CA ALA A 77 9.11 -24.69 -22.28
C ALA A 77 10.48 -23.98 -22.27
N LEU A 78 10.94 -23.54 -21.09
CA LEU A 78 12.25 -22.91 -20.91
C LEU A 78 13.39 -23.93 -20.92
N LEU A 79 13.20 -25.13 -20.37
CA LEU A 79 14.17 -26.21 -20.42
C LEU A 79 14.39 -26.71 -21.86
N ASP A 80 13.34 -26.78 -22.67
CA ASP A 80 13.47 -27.08 -24.09
C ASP A 80 14.32 -26.03 -24.83
N VAL A 81 14.21 -24.75 -24.45
CA VAL A 81 15.13 -23.71 -24.93
C VAL A 81 16.56 -23.92 -24.43
N ALA A 82 16.74 -24.32 -23.16
CA ALA A 82 18.06 -24.60 -22.61
C ALA A 82 18.74 -25.77 -23.34
N ASP A 83 17.99 -26.82 -23.66
CA ASP A 83 18.47 -27.98 -24.43
C ASP A 83 18.86 -27.58 -25.84
N HIS A 84 18.01 -26.79 -26.51
CA HIS A 84 18.33 -26.24 -27.82
C HIS A 84 19.58 -25.33 -27.79
N ALA A 85 19.76 -24.58 -26.71
CA ALA A 85 20.93 -23.73 -26.48
C ALA A 85 22.19 -24.51 -26.05
N GLY A 86 22.13 -25.83 -25.94
CA GLY A 86 23.27 -26.70 -25.62
C GLY A 86 23.62 -26.79 -24.13
N ALA A 87 22.67 -26.49 -23.23
CA ALA A 87 22.87 -26.70 -21.80
C ALA A 87 23.03 -28.22 -21.49
N PRO A 88 24.02 -28.63 -20.67
CA PRO A 88 24.13 -30.03 -20.27
C PRO A 88 22.87 -30.50 -19.54
N ALA A 89 22.31 -31.64 -19.96
CA ALA A 89 21.04 -32.14 -19.45
C ALA A 89 21.06 -32.44 -17.93
N ASP A 90 22.25 -32.73 -17.40
CA ASP A 90 22.55 -33.01 -15.99
C ASP A 90 22.77 -31.75 -15.13
N SER A 91 22.80 -30.56 -15.74
CA SER A 91 22.93 -29.30 -15.01
C SER A 91 21.68 -28.99 -14.17
N PRO A 92 21.83 -28.30 -13.01
CA PRO A 92 20.70 -27.86 -12.20
C PRO A 92 19.68 -27.06 -13.01
N VAL A 93 18.39 -27.19 -12.66
CA VAL A 93 17.29 -26.54 -13.39
C VAL A 93 17.49 -25.03 -13.45
N GLU A 94 17.91 -24.39 -12.36
CA GLU A 94 18.18 -22.95 -12.30
C GLU A 94 19.29 -22.52 -13.27
N THR A 95 20.34 -23.33 -13.38
CA THR A 95 21.44 -23.11 -14.34
C THR A 95 20.93 -23.24 -15.76
N ARG A 96 20.12 -24.26 -16.06
CA ARG A 96 19.52 -24.46 -17.39
C ARG A 96 18.54 -23.32 -17.74
N LEU A 97 17.73 -22.86 -16.79
CA LEU A 97 16.87 -21.69 -16.97
C LEU A 97 17.67 -20.40 -17.23
N ALA A 98 18.81 -20.22 -16.58
CA ALA A 98 19.70 -19.09 -16.86
C ALA A 98 20.32 -19.17 -18.27
N VAL A 99 20.60 -20.37 -18.79
CA VAL A 99 21.02 -20.57 -20.20
C VAL A 99 19.88 -20.21 -21.15
N ALA A 100 18.66 -20.68 -20.90
CA ALA A 100 17.49 -20.35 -21.69
C ALA A 100 17.20 -18.84 -21.72
N ALA A 101 17.26 -18.17 -20.56
CA ALA A 101 17.03 -16.73 -20.47
C ALA A 101 18.05 -15.92 -21.27
N ARG A 102 19.31 -16.37 -21.27
CA ARG A 102 20.38 -15.77 -22.07
C ARG A 102 20.18 -15.98 -23.56
N PHE A 103 19.80 -17.20 -23.97
CA PHE A 103 19.51 -17.53 -25.37
C PHE A 103 18.40 -16.63 -25.94
N LEU A 104 17.34 -16.43 -25.16
CA LEU A 104 16.21 -15.57 -25.51
C LEU A 104 16.45 -14.08 -25.26
N LYS A 105 17.61 -13.67 -24.74
CA LYS A 105 17.89 -12.30 -24.29
C LYS A 105 16.78 -11.72 -23.37
N LEU A 106 16.25 -12.51 -22.42
CA LEU A 106 15.19 -12.08 -21.51
C LEU A 106 15.69 -11.03 -20.52
N ARG A 107 15.04 -9.86 -20.49
CA ARG A 107 15.32 -8.79 -19.52
C ARG A 107 14.76 -9.15 -18.14
N ALA A 108 15.57 -8.97 -17.09
CA ALA A 108 15.19 -9.14 -15.68
C ALA A 108 14.52 -10.49 -15.34
N PHE A 109 14.91 -11.57 -16.04
CA PHE A 109 14.34 -12.90 -15.81
C PHE A 109 14.67 -13.43 -14.41
N SER A 110 13.63 -13.79 -13.66
CA SER A 110 13.73 -14.54 -12.41
C SER A 110 13.37 -16.01 -12.64
N PRO A 111 14.13 -16.99 -12.10
CA PRO A 111 13.74 -18.40 -12.14
C PRO A 111 12.34 -18.67 -11.57
N LEU A 112 11.83 -17.80 -10.69
CA LEU A 112 10.47 -17.88 -10.13
C LEU A 112 9.36 -17.52 -11.14
N GLN A 113 9.72 -17.06 -12.34
CA GLN A 113 8.77 -16.91 -13.45
C GLN A 113 8.46 -18.24 -14.14
N ALA A 114 9.16 -19.32 -13.77
CA ALA A 114 8.90 -20.66 -14.26
C ALA A 114 7.86 -21.38 -13.38
N LEU A 115 6.79 -21.88 -14.00
CA LEU A 115 5.57 -22.34 -13.30
C LEU A 115 5.83 -23.52 -12.36
N GLU A 116 6.50 -24.58 -12.82
CA GLU A 116 6.77 -25.76 -11.99
C GLU A 116 7.72 -25.44 -10.82
N LEU A 117 8.70 -24.54 -10.95
CA LEU A 117 9.54 -24.12 -9.80
C LEU A 117 8.73 -23.37 -8.74
N ARG A 118 7.74 -22.58 -9.16
CA ARG A 118 6.79 -21.96 -8.22
C ARG A 118 5.88 -22.99 -7.57
N LEU A 119 5.43 -24.00 -8.31
CA LEU A 119 4.62 -25.10 -7.78
C LEU A 119 5.44 -25.94 -6.80
N GLU A 120 6.67 -26.31 -7.11
CA GLU A 120 7.57 -27.05 -6.22
C GLU A 120 7.90 -26.25 -4.96
N ALA A 121 8.10 -24.93 -5.07
CA ALA A 121 8.26 -24.06 -3.90
C ALA A 121 6.98 -24.03 -3.05
N ALA A 122 5.81 -23.94 -3.70
CA ALA A 122 4.52 -24.00 -3.03
C ALA A 122 4.21 -25.39 -2.44
N GLU A 123 4.66 -26.47 -3.08
CA GLU A 123 4.50 -27.86 -2.64
C GLU A 123 5.47 -28.19 -1.52
N LYS A 124 6.70 -27.68 -1.53
CA LYS A 124 7.62 -27.74 -0.37
C LYS A 124 7.05 -26.96 0.80
N ALA A 125 6.55 -25.74 0.56
CA ALA A 125 5.86 -24.97 1.60
C ALA A 125 4.60 -25.70 2.11
N ALA A 126 3.85 -26.37 1.23
CA ALA A 126 2.69 -27.16 1.60
C ALA A 126 3.04 -28.50 2.27
N ALA A 127 4.18 -29.12 1.95
CA ALA A 127 4.69 -30.32 2.59
C ALA A 127 5.19 -30.00 4.01
N GLN A 128 5.89 -28.87 4.15
CA GLN A 128 6.24 -28.29 5.46
C GLN A 128 5.00 -27.94 6.29
N ALA A 129 3.92 -27.46 5.65
CA ALA A 129 2.63 -27.24 6.31
C ALA A 129 1.88 -28.56 6.63
N ARG A 130 2.10 -29.63 5.86
CA ARG A 130 1.47 -30.96 6.08
C ARG A 130 2.15 -31.77 7.18
N GLU A 131 3.44 -31.55 7.43
CA GLU A 131 4.14 -32.06 8.62
C GLU A 131 3.72 -31.35 9.92
N GLY A 132 2.86 -30.32 9.83
CA GLY A 132 2.23 -29.62 10.94
C GLY A 132 0.78 -29.18 10.66
N ASN A 133 -0.12 -30.16 10.46
CA ASN A 133 -1.59 -30.09 10.58
C ASN A 133 -2.33 -28.83 10.03
N ALA A 134 -2.61 -28.76 8.71
CA ALA A 134 -3.58 -27.82 8.12
C ALA A 134 -4.34 -28.38 6.89
N SER A 135 -5.65 -28.07 6.75
CA SER A 135 -6.57 -28.71 5.78
C SER A 135 -6.90 -27.90 4.49
N LEU A 136 -6.57 -28.49 3.33
CA LEU A 136 -7.33 -28.71 2.08
C LEU A 136 -8.24 -27.66 1.36
N HIS A 137 -8.41 -26.40 1.80
CA HIS A 137 -9.36 -25.46 1.15
C HIS A 137 -8.84 -24.56 -0.02
N ALA A 138 -7.65 -24.84 -0.58
CA ALA A 138 -6.90 -23.85 -1.37
C ALA A 138 -6.99 -23.89 -2.93
N ILE A 139 -7.91 -24.62 -3.58
CA ILE A 139 -7.78 -24.86 -5.06
C ILE A 139 -9.07 -24.63 -5.90
N ALA A 140 -10.02 -23.79 -5.47
CA ALA A 140 -11.31 -23.64 -6.17
C ALA A 140 -11.51 -22.57 -7.29
N PRO A 141 -10.72 -21.48 -7.50
CA PRO A 141 -11.18 -20.39 -8.39
C PRO A 141 -10.77 -20.46 -9.88
N ILE A 142 -10.15 -21.55 -10.37
CA ILE A 142 -9.53 -21.57 -11.73
C ILE A 142 -10.55 -21.70 -12.89
N VAL A 143 -11.83 -21.95 -12.64
CA VAL A 143 -12.78 -22.23 -13.72
C VAL A 143 -14.10 -21.48 -13.54
N ARG A 144 -14.21 -20.26 -14.10
CA ARG A 144 -15.43 -19.71 -14.76
C ARG A 144 -15.37 -18.18 -14.98
N ARG A 145 -14.80 -17.75 -16.10
CA ARG A 145 -15.22 -16.51 -16.80
C ARG A 145 -15.12 -16.71 -18.30
N ALA A 146 -16.25 -16.68 -19.00
CA ALA A 146 -16.31 -16.42 -20.44
C ALA A 146 -17.74 -16.01 -20.87
N ARG A 147 -17.95 -14.73 -21.25
CA ARG A 147 -18.36 -14.29 -22.60
C ARG A 147 -18.88 -12.83 -22.66
N GLN A 148 -18.24 -12.06 -23.57
CA GLN A 148 -18.70 -10.89 -24.36
C GLN A 148 -18.76 -9.47 -23.72
N PRO A 149 -18.70 -8.39 -24.54
CA PRO A 149 -17.51 -7.58 -24.88
C PRO A 149 -17.48 -6.20 -24.19
N ARG A 150 -16.33 -5.55 -23.96
CA ARG A 150 -16.24 -4.08 -23.72
C ARG A 150 -14.81 -3.52 -23.64
N VAL A 151 -14.67 -2.34 -24.28
CA VAL A 151 -13.84 -1.14 -24.00
C VAL A 151 -12.61 -1.31 -23.09
N SER A 152 -11.42 -0.94 -23.58
CA SER A 152 -10.19 -0.87 -22.79
C SER A 152 -10.08 0.46 -22.02
N LEU A 153 -10.64 0.48 -20.80
CA LEU A 153 -10.10 1.23 -19.67
C LEU A 153 -9.01 0.34 -19.04
N ARG A 154 -7.80 0.84 -18.82
CA ARG A 154 -6.89 0.18 -17.86
C ARG A 154 -7.30 0.62 -16.46
N ILE A 155 -8.30 -0.07 -15.91
CA ILE A 155 -8.39 -0.30 -14.46
C ILE A 155 -7.15 -1.13 -14.12
N ILE A 156 -6.22 -0.58 -13.35
CA ILE A 156 -5.40 -1.40 -12.47
C ILE A 156 -6.16 -1.43 -11.14
N ARG A 157 -6.15 -2.55 -10.41
CA ARG A 157 -6.30 -2.50 -8.94
C ARG A 157 -5.39 -1.38 -8.41
N GLY A 158 -5.96 -0.19 -8.17
CA GLY A 158 -5.30 1.03 -7.71
C GLY A 158 -4.06 1.47 -8.49
N GLY A 159 -4.17 2.16 -9.62
CA GLY A 159 -2.98 2.73 -10.27
C GLY A 159 -3.25 4.03 -11.01
N ARG A 160 -2.30 4.97 -10.94
CA ARG A 160 -2.29 6.22 -11.73
C ARG A 160 -2.46 5.88 -13.21
N THR A 161 -3.34 6.60 -13.90
CA THR A 161 -3.69 6.32 -15.31
C THR A 161 -3.14 7.38 -16.26
N ASP A 162 -2.40 6.97 -17.28
CA ASP A 162 -1.83 7.85 -18.32
C ASP A 162 -2.70 7.99 -19.59
N ALA A 163 -4.00 7.68 -19.56
CA ALA A 163 -4.77 7.56 -20.82
C ALA A 163 -6.28 7.85 -20.71
N ALA A 164 -6.63 9.09 -20.37
CA ALA A 164 -7.80 9.82 -20.87
C ALA A 164 -7.69 11.28 -20.40
N ASP A 165 -8.14 12.26 -21.19
CA ASP A 165 -8.18 13.64 -20.69
C ASP A 165 -9.16 13.76 -19.50
N GLY A 166 -10.25 12.98 -19.49
CA GLY A 166 -11.16 12.86 -18.35
C GLY A 166 -11.86 11.49 -18.21
N LEU A 167 -12.31 11.18 -17.00
CA LEU A 167 -13.00 9.94 -16.61
C LEU A 167 -14.27 10.28 -15.79
N MET A 168 -15.39 9.64 -16.11
CA MET A 168 -16.64 9.72 -15.36
C MET A 168 -16.97 8.36 -14.75
N VAL A 169 -17.10 8.30 -13.42
CA VAL A 169 -17.69 7.15 -12.73
C VAL A 169 -19.19 7.36 -12.63
N VAL A 170 -19.95 6.39 -13.12
CA VAL A 170 -21.41 6.40 -13.14
C VAL A 170 -21.96 5.09 -12.55
N GLY A 171 -23.24 5.06 -12.21
CA GLY A 171 -23.91 3.79 -11.90
C GLY A 171 -23.62 3.23 -10.50
N ALA A 172 -23.01 3.99 -9.60
CA ALA A 172 -22.82 3.59 -8.19
C ALA A 172 -24.17 3.36 -7.47
N SER A 173 -24.19 2.50 -6.46
CA SER A 173 -25.32 2.39 -5.53
C SER A 173 -25.30 3.52 -4.51
N GLU A 174 -24.12 3.80 -3.96
CA GLU A 174 -23.83 4.89 -3.03
C GLU A 174 -22.49 5.51 -3.46
N VAL A 175 -22.39 6.84 -3.39
CA VAL A 175 -21.11 7.54 -3.45
C VAL A 175 -20.86 8.17 -2.09
N VAL A 176 -19.94 7.59 -1.33
CA VAL A 176 -19.57 8.07 -0.01
C VAL A 176 -18.47 9.11 -0.18
N THR A 177 -18.78 10.39 0.04
CA THR A 177 -17.84 11.46 -0.30
C THR A 177 -16.85 11.75 0.79
N MET A 178 -17.22 11.56 2.07
CA MET A 178 -16.46 12.08 3.21
C MET A 178 -16.15 13.58 3.13
N ALA A 179 -16.91 14.35 2.36
CA ALA A 179 -16.74 15.79 2.23
C ALA A 179 -16.97 16.51 3.56
N GLY A 180 -16.38 17.70 3.71
CA GLY A 180 -16.56 18.56 4.90
C GLY A 180 -15.37 18.62 5.86
N GLY A 181 -14.21 18.06 5.49
CA GLY A 181 -12.97 18.15 6.27
C GLY A 181 -12.91 17.23 7.49
N LEU A 182 -12.02 17.54 8.43
CA LEU A 182 -11.75 16.75 9.64
C LEU A 182 -13.04 16.47 10.42
N ARG A 183 -13.28 15.19 10.72
CA ARG A 183 -14.45 14.77 11.50
C ARG A 183 -14.04 14.49 12.93
N ALA A 184 -14.67 15.21 13.85
CA ALA A 184 -14.43 15.10 15.28
C ALA A 184 -15.75 14.86 16.02
N GLY A 185 -15.69 14.14 17.13
CA GLY A 185 -16.89 13.82 17.91
C GLY A 185 -17.96 13.07 17.10
N PRO A 186 -19.26 13.37 17.30
CA PRO A 186 -20.36 12.72 16.59
C PRO A 186 -20.32 12.87 15.06
N ALA A 187 -19.62 13.88 14.51
CA ALA A 187 -19.53 14.09 13.06
C ALA A 187 -18.79 12.96 12.33
N GLN A 188 -18.02 12.14 13.06
CA GLN A 188 -17.34 10.96 12.53
C GLN A 188 -18.31 9.86 12.07
N ALA A 189 -19.53 9.84 12.59
CA ALA A 189 -20.58 8.90 12.18
C ALA A 189 -21.36 9.36 10.94
N ASP A 190 -21.09 10.57 10.43
CA ASP A 190 -21.67 11.06 9.19
C ASP A 190 -20.71 10.73 8.01
N PRO A 191 -21.12 9.92 7.04
CA PRO A 191 -20.28 9.57 5.90
C PRO A 191 -20.42 10.52 4.69
N ALA A 192 -21.31 11.53 4.74
CA ALA A 192 -21.66 12.39 3.60
C ALA A 192 -21.94 11.59 2.31
N ILE A 193 -22.96 10.72 2.36
CA ILE A 193 -23.36 9.88 1.24
C ILE A 193 -24.21 10.69 0.25
N LEU A 194 -23.78 10.71 -1.00
CA LEU A 194 -24.64 11.08 -2.12
C LEU A 194 -25.44 9.85 -2.53
N ASP A 195 -26.59 9.71 -1.89
CA ASP A 195 -27.59 8.72 -2.26
C ASP A 195 -28.33 9.18 -3.50
N ALA A 196 -28.85 8.23 -4.26
CA ALA A 196 -29.98 8.48 -5.13
C ALA A 196 -31.27 8.70 -4.29
N SER A 197 -31.30 9.74 -3.46
CA SER A 197 -32.42 10.11 -2.61
C SER A 197 -33.33 11.12 -3.33
N PRO A 198 -34.67 10.98 -3.22
CA PRO A 198 -35.60 11.86 -3.90
C PRO A 198 -35.45 13.29 -3.37
N GLY A 199 -35.25 14.25 -4.26
CA GLY A 199 -35.49 15.65 -3.91
C GLY A 199 -36.90 15.80 -3.32
N PRO A 200 -37.12 16.71 -2.34
CA PRO A 200 -38.42 16.89 -1.73
C PRO A 200 -39.43 17.34 -2.80
N GLY A 201 -40.23 16.40 -3.33
CA GLY A 201 -41.27 16.71 -4.33
C GLY A 201 -41.72 15.57 -5.25
N THR A 202 -40.99 14.45 -5.40
CA THR A 202 -41.35 13.41 -6.40
C THR A 202 -42.06 12.20 -5.78
N ALA A 203 -43.32 12.40 -5.37
CA ALA A 203 -44.24 11.33 -4.96
C ALA A 203 -44.76 10.47 -6.13
N GLY A 204 -43.92 10.17 -7.12
CA GLY A 204 -44.32 9.34 -8.25
C GLY A 204 -43.11 8.84 -9.04
N GLY A 205 -42.87 7.53 -8.98
CA GLY A 205 -42.26 6.67 -10.02
C GLY A 205 -41.02 7.14 -10.80
N GLY A 206 -40.35 8.23 -10.38
CA GLY A 206 -39.25 8.85 -11.09
C GLY A 206 -38.00 7.98 -11.05
N ARG A 207 -37.35 7.85 -12.21
CA ARG A 207 -36.08 7.14 -12.36
C ARG A 207 -35.05 7.84 -11.47
N ARG A 208 -34.57 7.14 -10.44
CA ARG A 208 -33.53 7.62 -9.53
C ARG A 208 -32.31 8.09 -10.32
N GLU A 209 -31.96 9.36 -10.23
CA GLU A 209 -30.70 9.86 -10.78
C GLU A 209 -29.56 9.42 -9.87
N ARG A 210 -28.59 8.70 -10.44
CA ARG A 210 -27.43 8.18 -9.71
C ARG A 210 -26.34 9.24 -9.73
N ALA A 211 -25.58 9.32 -8.64
CA ALA A 211 -24.44 10.21 -8.55
C ALA A 211 -23.38 9.88 -9.61
N VAL A 212 -22.71 10.92 -10.08
CA VAL A 212 -21.66 10.90 -11.09
C VAL A 212 -20.45 11.60 -10.50
N ILE A 213 -19.27 11.02 -10.72
CA ILE A 213 -17.98 11.63 -10.35
C ILE A 213 -17.23 11.88 -11.66
N ALA A 214 -16.93 13.14 -11.97
CA ALA A 214 -16.13 13.52 -13.13
C ALA A 214 -14.74 13.96 -12.69
N MET A 215 -13.73 13.40 -13.34
CA MET A 215 -12.31 13.63 -13.06
C MET A 215 -11.61 14.05 -14.35
N TRP A 216 -10.66 14.98 -14.22
CA TRP A 216 -9.85 15.49 -15.32
C TRP A 216 -8.38 15.50 -14.91
N GLY A 217 -7.53 14.82 -15.68
CA GLY A 217 -6.18 14.49 -15.21
C GLY A 217 -6.23 13.75 -13.87
N GLU A 218 -5.54 14.27 -12.86
CA GLU A 218 -5.42 13.67 -11.53
C GLU A 218 -6.45 14.20 -10.51
N ARG A 219 -7.37 15.10 -10.91
CA ARG A 219 -8.26 15.79 -9.97
C ARG A 219 -9.74 15.55 -10.25
N ILE A 220 -10.52 15.57 -9.18
CA ILE A 220 -11.99 15.58 -9.24
C ILE A 220 -12.42 16.98 -9.69
N VAL A 221 -13.23 17.05 -10.75
CA VAL A 221 -13.75 18.33 -11.27
C VAL A 221 -15.18 18.56 -10.79
N ALA A 222 -16.00 17.52 -10.77
CA ALA A 222 -17.39 17.64 -10.35
C ALA A 222 -17.91 16.33 -9.75
N ILE A 223 -18.82 16.46 -8.79
CA ILE A 223 -19.53 15.34 -8.17
C ILE A 223 -20.97 15.76 -7.89
N GLY A 224 -21.95 14.92 -8.24
CA GLY A 224 -23.36 15.26 -8.06
C GLY A 224 -24.27 14.46 -8.99
N THR A 225 -25.45 15.02 -9.30
CA THR A 225 -26.31 14.45 -10.35
C THR A 225 -25.65 14.57 -11.73
N GLN A 226 -26.14 13.81 -12.71
CA GLN A 226 -25.64 13.94 -14.09
C GLN A 226 -25.80 15.38 -14.60
N GLU A 227 -26.93 16.03 -14.31
CA GLU A 227 -27.18 17.42 -14.71
C GLU A 227 -26.25 18.41 -14.02
N ASP A 228 -25.97 18.23 -12.72
CA ASP A 228 -25.03 19.10 -11.98
C ASP A 228 -23.61 18.96 -12.51
N VAL A 229 -23.17 17.73 -12.78
CA VAL A 229 -21.86 17.46 -13.36
C VAL A 229 -21.74 18.08 -14.76
N GLU A 230 -22.73 17.89 -15.62
CA GLU A 230 -22.73 18.48 -16.98
C GLU A 230 -22.65 20.02 -16.93
N ARG A 231 -23.39 20.65 -16.02
CA ARG A 231 -23.37 22.10 -15.83
C ARG A 231 -21.99 22.63 -15.41
N VAL A 232 -21.31 21.93 -14.48
CA VAL A 232 -19.96 22.30 -14.05
C VAL A 232 -18.97 22.11 -15.21
N LEU A 233 -19.07 21.00 -15.94
CA LEU A 233 -18.17 20.75 -17.07
C LEU A 233 -18.35 21.79 -18.18
N GLU A 234 -19.57 22.19 -18.50
CA GLU A 234 -19.83 23.29 -19.45
C GLU A 234 -19.22 24.61 -18.98
N ALA A 235 -19.35 24.95 -17.70
CA ALA A 235 -18.76 26.17 -17.13
C ALA A 235 -17.22 26.17 -17.19
N GLU A 236 -16.59 25.00 -17.01
CA GLU A 236 -15.15 24.80 -17.12
C GLU A 236 -14.67 24.64 -18.59
N GLY A 237 -15.57 24.72 -19.58
CA GLY A 237 -15.24 24.53 -20.99
C GLY A 237 -14.85 23.09 -21.36
N LEU A 238 -15.22 22.12 -20.52
CA LEU A 238 -14.97 20.69 -20.70
C LEU A 238 -16.20 20.01 -21.33
N SER A 239 -16.05 19.45 -22.52
CA SER A 239 -17.14 18.68 -23.14
C SER A 239 -17.26 17.29 -22.51
N ALA A 240 -18.47 16.90 -22.06
CA ALA A 240 -18.76 15.56 -21.54
C ALA A 240 -18.36 14.43 -22.51
N GLY A 241 -18.32 14.69 -23.82
CA GLY A 241 -17.85 13.73 -24.83
C GLY A 241 -16.36 13.37 -24.74
N ARG A 242 -15.55 14.14 -23.98
CA ARG A 242 -14.13 13.86 -23.73
C ARG A 242 -13.90 12.92 -22.55
N PHE A 243 -14.95 12.58 -21.79
CA PHE A 243 -14.85 11.71 -20.63
C PHE A 243 -15.12 10.26 -21.00
N ALA A 244 -14.18 9.37 -20.68
CA ALA A 244 -14.47 7.94 -20.66
C ALA A 244 -15.50 7.64 -19.55
N ARG A 245 -16.41 6.69 -19.76
CA ARG A 245 -17.41 6.32 -18.74
C ARG A 245 -17.06 4.97 -18.13
N LEU A 246 -16.94 4.94 -16.81
CA LEU A 246 -16.77 3.75 -15.99
C LEU A 246 -18.06 3.48 -15.22
N ASP A 247 -18.73 2.37 -15.54
CA ASP A 247 -19.94 1.94 -14.83
C ASP A 247 -19.54 1.14 -13.58
N ALA A 248 -19.86 1.67 -12.40
CA ALA A 248 -19.65 1.02 -11.10
C ALA A 248 -20.59 -0.18 -10.89
N GLY A 249 -21.62 -0.38 -11.73
CA GLY A 249 -22.44 -1.58 -11.71
C GLY A 249 -23.26 -1.78 -10.42
N GLY A 250 -23.64 -0.69 -9.76
CA GLY A 250 -24.32 -0.73 -8.46
C GLY A 250 -23.41 -1.04 -7.27
N ALA A 251 -22.10 -0.85 -7.42
CA ALA A 251 -21.11 -0.85 -6.34
C ALA A 251 -21.12 0.45 -5.55
N VAL A 252 -20.57 0.41 -4.33
CA VAL A 252 -20.26 1.60 -3.54
C VAL A 252 -18.95 2.22 -4.02
N VAL A 253 -18.87 3.54 -4.06
CA VAL A 253 -17.64 4.29 -4.34
C VAL A 253 -17.24 5.13 -3.13
N THR A 254 -15.97 5.08 -2.73
CA THR A 254 -15.39 5.86 -1.62
C THR A 254 -14.10 6.55 -2.08
N PRO A 255 -13.52 7.47 -1.28
CA PRO A 255 -12.12 7.85 -1.43
C PRO A 255 -11.19 6.63 -1.34
N GLY A 256 -9.98 6.77 -1.88
CA GLY A 256 -8.84 5.91 -1.61
C GLY A 256 -8.62 5.74 -0.11
N LEU A 257 -8.31 4.53 0.33
CA LEU A 257 -7.98 4.31 1.74
C LEU A 257 -6.59 4.84 2.04
N ILE A 258 -6.40 5.33 3.26
CA ILE A 258 -5.14 5.89 3.72
C ILE A 258 -4.71 5.11 4.97
N ASP A 259 -3.49 4.56 4.95
CA ASP A 259 -2.88 3.94 6.12
C ASP A 259 -1.89 4.95 6.76
N PRO A 260 -2.31 5.67 7.81
CA PRO A 260 -1.55 6.80 8.35
C PRO A 260 -0.37 6.39 9.24
N HIS A 261 -0.13 5.08 9.43
CA HIS A 261 0.89 4.58 10.33
C HIS A 261 1.42 3.20 9.91
N THR A 262 2.62 3.16 9.32
CA THR A 262 3.29 1.89 8.98
C THR A 262 4.81 1.94 9.19
N HIS A 263 5.43 0.78 9.38
CA HIS A 263 6.88 0.58 9.28
C HIS A 263 7.19 -0.29 8.05
N LEU A 264 6.92 0.23 6.85
CA LEU A 264 6.99 -0.51 5.59
C LEU A 264 8.34 -1.23 5.34
N LEU A 265 9.46 -0.63 5.76
CA LEU A 265 10.80 -1.09 5.38
C LEU A 265 11.55 -1.72 6.55
N PHE A 266 11.78 -3.02 6.45
CA PHE A 266 12.57 -3.79 7.42
C PHE A 266 13.24 -5.01 6.78
N GLY A 267 14.33 -5.44 7.40
CA GLY A 267 15.00 -6.72 7.11
C GLY A 267 14.58 -7.83 8.07
N GLY A 268 14.62 -9.07 7.59
CA GLY A 268 14.35 -10.26 8.40
C GLY A 268 12.87 -10.44 8.78
N THR A 269 12.63 -11.32 9.76
CA THR A 269 11.30 -11.70 10.28
C THR A 269 11.40 -11.98 11.79
N ARG A 270 10.26 -11.94 12.51
CA ARG A 270 10.19 -12.10 13.98
C ARG A 270 9.26 -13.24 14.43
N GLU A 271 9.09 -14.28 13.61
CA GLU A 271 8.23 -15.44 13.88
C GLU A 271 8.59 -16.17 15.19
N ASN A 272 9.87 -16.19 15.56
CA ASN A 272 10.33 -16.81 16.81
C ASN A 272 9.76 -16.11 18.06
N GLU A 273 9.43 -14.83 17.96
CA GLU A 273 8.84 -14.11 19.10
C GLU A 273 7.40 -14.49 19.36
N LEU A 274 6.66 -14.93 18.33
CA LEU A 274 5.33 -15.46 18.53
C LEU A 274 5.37 -16.69 19.45
N VAL A 275 6.36 -17.56 19.26
CA VAL A 275 6.58 -18.73 20.12
C VAL A 275 6.89 -18.30 21.55
N LEU A 276 7.73 -17.28 21.74
CA LEU A 276 8.06 -16.75 23.06
C LEU A 276 6.85 -16.12 23.76
N ARG A 277 6.02 -15.35 23.04
CA ARG A 277 4.79 -14.74 23.56
C ARG A 277 3.76 -15.78 23.95
N GLN A 278 3.58 -16.83 23.13
CA GLN A 278 2.74 -17.98 23.50
C GLN A 278 3.24 -18.70 24.75
N GLY A 279 4.56 -18.69 24.99
CA GLY A 279 5.18 -19.14 26.23
C GLY A 279 5.02 -18.20 27.42
N GLY A 280 4.37 -17.03 27.26
CA GLY A 280 4.08 -16.05 28.31
C GLY A 280 5.07 -14.89 28.42
N ALA A 281 6.08 -14.79 27.54
CA ALA A 281 7.03 -13.67 27.58
C ALA A 281 6.36 -12.35 27.18
N ARG A 282 6.55 -11.30 28.00
CA ARG A 282 6.02 -9.96 27.71
C ARG A 282 6.90 -9.21 26.71
N TYR A 283 6.33 -8.24 26.01
CA TYR A 283 7.03 -7.45 24.99
C TYR A 283 8.35 -6.84 25.49
N LEU A 284 8.30 -6.13 26.63
CA LEU A 284 9.49 -5.50 27.22
C LEU A 284 10.55 -6.53 27.70
N GLU A 285 10.14 -7.75 28.04
CA GLU A 285 11.07 -8.82 28.43
C GLU A 285 11.83 -9.37 27.22
N ILE A 286 11.14 -9.54 26.09
CA ILE A 286 11.76 -9.93 24.81
C ILE A 286 12.75 -8.85 24.36
N LEU A 287 12.37 -7.57 24.48
CA LEU A 287 13.23 -6.43 24.19
C LEU A 287 14.48 -6.38 25.08
N ALA A 288 14.32 -6.64 26.38
CA ALA A 288 15.42 -6.66 27.35
C ALA A 288 16.40 -7.81 27.10
N ALA A 289 15.92 -8.95 26.59
CA ALA A 289 16.73 -10.12 26.26
C ALA A 289 17.54 -9.97 24.95
N GLY A 290 17.52 -8.79 24.31
CA GLY A 290 18.22 -8.53 23.04
C GLY A 290 17.52 -9.10 21.80
N GLY A 291 16.33 -9.68 21.98
CA GLY A 291 15.40 -9.95 20.88
C GLY A 291 14.61 -8.69 20.52
N GLY A 292 13.47 -8.85 19.87
CA GLY A 292 12.59 -7.73 19.63
C GLY A 292 13.06 -6.86 18.46
N ILE A 293 12.84 -5.54 18.61
CA ILE A 293 13.25 -4.53 17.62
C ILE A 293 14.74 -4.62 17.25
N LEU A 294 15.63 -4.98 18.17
CA LEU A 294 17.06 -5.03 17.92
C LEU A 294 17.45 -6.11 16.91
N SER A 295 16.68 -7.21 16.82
CA SER A 295 16.85 -8.23 15.79
C SER A 295 16.53 -7.66 14.40
N THR A 296 15.41 -6.94 14.29
CA THR A 296 15.04 -6.24 13.04
C THR A 296 16.06 -5.16 12.70
N VAL A 297 16.60 -4.43 13.67
CA VAL A 297 17.65 -3.43 13.42
C VAL A 297 18.89 -4.08 12.81
N ALA A 298 19.38 -5.18 13.37
CA ALA A 298 20.53 -5.89 12.83
C ALA A 298 20.28 -6.38 11.39
N ALA A 299 19.11 -6.98 11.13
CA ALA A 299 18.74 -7.46 9.80
C ALA A 299 18.55 -6.32 8.79
N THR A 300 17.99 -5.19 9.22
CA THR A 300 17.75 -4.00 8.37
C THR A 300 19.05 -3.28 8.03
N ARG A 301 19.98 -3.15 8.99
CA ARG A 301 21.33 -2.64 8.75
C ARG A 301 22.07 -3.48 7.70
N ALA A 302 21.95 -4.81 7.79
CA ALA A 302 22.58 -5.74 6.85
C ALA A 302 21.94 -5.79 5.46
N ALA A 303 20.67 -5.40 5.31
CA ALA A 303 19.97 -5.42 4.03
C ALA A 303 20.48 -4.33 3.07
N SER A 304 20.51 -4.64 1.78
CA SER A 304 20.80 -3.66 0.72
C SER A 304 19.57 -2.81 0.40
N GLU A 305 19.78 -1.67 -0.24
CA GLU A 305 18.70 -0.82 -0.77
C GLU A 305 17.76 -1.58 -1.70
N GLU A 306 18.32 -2.43 -2.57
CA GLU A 306 17.53 -3.24 -3.50
C GLU A 306 16.65 -4.26 -2.77
N GLN A 307 17.17 -4.89 -1.71
CA GLN A 307 16.39 -5.82 -0.89
C GLN A 307 15.24 -5.11 -0.19
N LEU A 308 15.50 -3.94 0.40
CA LEU A 308 14.48 -3.11 1.05
C LEU A 308 13.44 -2.60 0.04
N ALA A 309 13.87 -2.16 -1.14
CA ALA A 309 12.96 -1.71 -2.19
C ALA A 309 12.08 -2.85 -2.72
N ASN A 310 12.65 -4.05 -2.95
CA ASN A 310 11.88 -5.22 -3.37
C ASN A 310 10.86 -5.65 -2.30
N HIS A 311 11.25 -5.59 -1.02
CA HIS A 311 10.36 -5.82 0.11
C HIS A 311 9.20 -4.81 0.14
N GLY A 312 9.51 -3.51 0.07
CA GLY A 312 8.51 -2.45 0.06
C GLY A 312 7.55 -2.55 -1.12
N ARG A 313 8.04 -2.79 -2.36
CA ARG A 313 7.17 -2.96 -3.54
C ARG A 313 6.19 -4.12 -3.39
N ARG A 314 6.65 -5.25 -2.81
CA ARG A 314 5.79 -6.40 -2.56
C ARG A 314 4.62 -6.03 -1.66
N TRP A 315 4.87 -5.37 -0.54
CA TRP A 315 3.83 -5.04 0.44
C TRP A 315 2.94 -3.88 -0.02
N LEU A 316 3.49 -2.89 -0.70
CA LEU A 316 2.69 -1.86 -1.36
C LEU A 316 1.70 -2.48 -2.36
N THR A 317 2.11 -3.52 -3.10
CA THR A 317 1.18 -4.23 -4.01
C THR A 317 0.04 -4.92 -3.25
N GLU A 318 0.29 -5.44 -2.05
CA GLU A 318 -0.73 -6.04 -1.19
C GLU A 318 -1.68 -4.98 -0.60
N MET A 319 -1.13 -3.89 -0.06
CA MET A 319 -1.89 -2.74 0.46
C MET A 319 -2.81 -2.16 -0.61
N LEU A 320 -2.30 -2.04 -1.83
CA LEU A 320 -3.06 -1.57 -2.99
C LEU A 320 -4.25 -2.46 -3.31
N ALA A 321 -4.06 -3.78 -3.21
CA ALA A 321 -5.15 -4.72 -3.38
C ALA A 321 -6.24 -4.46 -2.33
N HIS A 322 -5.92 -4.02 -1.12
CA HIS A 322 -6.89 -3.63 -0.09
C HIS A 322 -7.55 -2.26 -0.31
N GLY A 323 -7.21 -1.54 -1.38
CA GLY A 323 -7.78 -0.23 -1.70
C GLY A 323 -7.01 0.95 -1.10
N VAL A 324 -5.81 0.71 -0.56
CA VAL A 324 -4.94 1.76 -0.03
C VAL A 324 -4.27 2.52 -1.18
N THR A 325 -4.41 3.85 -1.20
CA THR A 325 -3.79 4.75 -2.20
C THR A 325 -2.70 5.63 -1.61
N THR A 326 -2.70 5.83 -0.28
CA THR A 326 -1.67 6.58 0.43
C THR A 326 -1.27 5.84 1.69
N ILE A 327 0.04 5.80 1.95
CA ILE A 327 0.56 5.35 3.23
C ILE A 327 1.54 6.36 3.80
N GLU A 328 1.62 6.35 5.12
CA GLU A 328 2.78 6.84 5.83
C GLU A 328 3.76 5.69 6.07
N ALA A 329 5.06 5.94 5.92
CA ALA A 329 6.10 4.92 6.09
C ALA A 329 7.26 5.43 6.96
N LYS A 330 7.41 4.83 8.14
CA LYS A 330 8.42 5.16 9.13
C LYS A 330 9.73 4.43 8.85
N SER A 331 10.83 5.11 9.15
CA SER A 331 12.13 4.49 9.35
C SER A 331 12.21 3.87 10.77
N GLY A 332 13.34 3.96 11.48
CA GLY A 332 13.44 3.52 12.87
C GLY A 332 13.88 2.07 13.08
N TYR A 333 14.21 1.35 12.01
CA TYR A 333 14.95 0.08 12.09
C TYR A 333 16.42 0.24 11.68
N GLY A 334 16.92 1.47 11.56
CA GLY A 334 18.35 1.74 11.40
C GLY A 334 19.01 2.11 12.72
N LEU A 335 18.42 3.03 13.48
CA LEU A 335 18.95 3.60 14.72
C LEU A 335 20.36 4.23 14.59
N ASP A 336 20.86 4.40 13.37
CA ASP A 336 22.07 5.11 13.00
C ASP A 336 21.79 5.96 11.75
N LEU A 337 22.53 7.06 11.58
CA LEU A 337 22.26 8.02 10.52
C LEU A 337 22.29 7.39 9.12
N ALA A 338 23.28 6.54 8.84
CA ALA A 338 23.47 5.97 7.51
C ALA A 338 22.28 5.10 7.10
N THR A 339 21.79 4.26 8.00
CA THR A 339 20.66 3.38 7.75
C THR A 339 19.34 4.13 7.73
N GLU A 340 19.15 5.12 8.61
CA GLU A 340 17.94 5.95 8.63
C GLU A 340 17.79 6.76 7.32
N LEU A 341 18.86 7.38 6.82
CA LEU A 341 18.88 8.06 5.52
C LEU A 341 18.50 7.10 4.39
N ARG A 342 19.02 5.87 4.43
CA ARG A 342 18.75 4.82 3.45
C ARG A 342 17.28 4.39 3.46
N LEU A 343 16.68 4.24 4.63
CA LEU A 343 15.25 3.86 4.75
C LEU A 343 14.35 4.98 4.20
N VAL A 344 14.62 6.23 4.58
CA VAL A 344 13.88 7.40 4.09
C VAL A 344 14.04 7.55 2.57
N GLU A 345 15.26 7.32 2.03
CA GLU A 345 15.53 7.31 0.60
C GLU A 345 14.65 6.30 -0.13
N VAL A 346 14.69 5.04 0.30
CA VAL A 346 13.98 3.94 -0.35
C VAL A 346 12.47 4.17 -0.28
N ALA A 347 11.92 4.59 0.86
CA ALA A 347 10.50 4.90 1.00
C ALA A 347 10.07 6.02 0.03
N PHE A 348 10.86 7.09 -0.06
CA PHE A 348 10.61 8.19 -0.99
C PHE A 348 10.61 7.73 -2.45
N GLN A 349 11.60 6.91 -2.86
CA GLN A 349 11.65 6.41 -4.24
C GLN A 349 10.47 5.48 -4.56
N LEU A 350 10.01 4.68 -3.60
CA LEU A 350 8.84 3.82 -3.77
C LEU A 350 7.58 4.63 -4.08
N GLY A 351 7.34 5.73 -3.36
CA GLY A 351 6.21 6.63 -3.62
C GLY A 351 6.29 7.36 -4.97
N ARG A 352 7.50 7.58 -5.51
CA ARG A 352 7.68 8.24 -6.82
C ARG A 352 7.37 7.35 -8.01
N VAL A 353 7.66 6.05 -7.89
CA VAL A 353 7.56 5.09 -9.02
C VAL A 353 6.33 4.19 -8.91
N GLY A 354 5.80 4.03 -7.70
CA GLY A 354 4.63 3.21 -7.41
C GLY A 354 3.32 3.96 -7.60
N PRO A 355 2.20 3.21 -7.61
CA PRO A 355 0.86 3.80 -7.66
C PRO A 355 0.35 4.31 -6.31
N ILE A 356 0.99 3.91 -5.20
CA ILE A 356 0.67 4.38 -3.84
C ILE A 356 1.58 5.56 -3.51
N ASP A 357 0.99 6.63 -2.98
CA ASP A 357 1.75 7.71 -2.37
C ASP A 357 2.35 7.26 -1.03
N VAL A 358 3.67 7.36 -0.91
CA VAL A 358 4.41 6.97 0.30
C VAL A 358 4.97 8.24 0.95
N LEU A 359 4.57 8.50 2.19
CA LEU A 359 4.98 9.67 2.96
C LEU A 359 6.05 9.25 4.00
N PRO A 360 7.33 9.54 3.77
CA PRO A 360 8.39 9.09 4.67
C PRO A 360 8.38 9.87 6.00
N THR A 361 8.57 9.13 7.08
CA THR A 361 8.74 9.65 8.45
C THR A 361 10.04 9.18 9.02
N TYR A 362 10.78 10.11 9.62
CA TYR A 362 11.95 9.76 10.40
C TYR A 362 11.55 9.33 11.81
N LEU A 363 11.97 8.14 12.21
CA LEU A 363 11.76 7.57 13.55
C LEU A 363 13.07 7.04 14.14
N GLY A 364 14.15 7.84 14.14
CA GLY A 364 15.40 7.40 14.77
C GLY A 364 15.24 7.16 16.28
N ALA A 365 14.31 7.84 16.94
CA ALA A 365 13.93 7.63 18.33
C ALA A 365 12.92 6.47 18.51
N HIS A 366 13.14 5.35 17.83
CA HIS A 366 12.31 4.14 17.97
C HIS A 366 12.74 3.29 19.17
N ALA A 367 14.06 3.17 19.38
CA ALA A 367 14.67 2.48 20.51
C ALA A 367 16.09 2.99 20.70
N VAL A 368 16.65 2.77 21.89
CA VAL A 368 18.08 3.00 22.12
C VAL A 368 18.88 1.79 21.59
N PRO A 369 19.78 1.96 20.61
CA PRO A 369 20.56 0.86 20.03
C PRO A 369 21.59 0.30 21.03
N ALA A 370 22.03 -0.94 20.79
CA ALA A 370 22.83 -1.72 21.74
C ALA A 370 24.18 -1.03 22.09
N GLU A 371 24.82 -0.42 21.10
CA GLU A 371 26.08 0.34 21.25
C GLU A 371 25.95 1.56 22.17
N PHE A 372 24.75 2.13 22.33
CA PHE A 372 24.47 3.19 23.29
C PHE A 372 24.03 2.63 24.64
N ARG A 373 23.19 1.58 24.68
CA ARG A 373 22.75 0.95 25.94
C ARG A 373 23.91 0.43 26.80
N ALA A 374 25.02 0.03 26.18
CA ALA A 374 26.22 -0.42 26.89
C ALA A 374 26.98 0.70 27.61
N ARG A 375 26.62 1.97 27.39
CA ARG A 375 27.30 3.13 27.96
C ARG A 375 26.63 3.63 29.25
N PRO A 376 27.39 4.18 30.21
CA PRO A 376 26.82 4.81 31.41
C PRO A 376 25.88 6.00 31.11
N ASP A 377 26.13 6.75 30.05
CA ASP A 377 25.33 7.87 29.56
C ASP A 377 24.41 7.50 28.39
N GLY A 378 24.10 6.20 28.22
CA GLY A 378 23.60 5.62 26.97
C GLY A 378 22.43 6.33 26.29
N LYS A 379 21.28 6.45 26.97
CA LYS A 379 20.09 7.11 26.40
C LYS A 379 20.38 8.57 26.08
N ASP A 380 20.97 9.32 27.02
CA ASP A 380 21.27 10.74 26.85
C ASP A 380 22.26 11.01 25.71
N ALA A 381 23.28 10.15 25.57
CA ALA A 381 24.22 10.20 24.46
C ALA A 381 23.54 9.90 23.12
N TYR A 382 22.56 8.98 23.10
CA TYR A 382 21.81 8.68 21.89
C TYR A 382 20.87 9.82 21.49
N VAL A 383 20.15 10.39 22.46
CA VAL A 383 19.33 11.60 22.25
C VAL A 383 20.19 12.74 21.73
N ARG A 384 21.41 12.91 22.25
CA ARG A 384 22.37 13.89 21.72
C ARG A 384 22.75 13.59 20.26
N ALA A 385 23.07 12.34 19.93
CA ALA A 385 23.38 11.96 18.54
C ALA A 385 22.18 12.19 17.60
N ILE A 386 20.95 11.96 18.05
CA ILE A 386 19.74 12.30 17.28
C ILE A 386 19.70 13.81 17.00
N LEU A 387 19.88 14.63 18.05
CA LEU A 387 19.78 16.09 17.96
C LEU A 387 20.91 16.73 17.12
N GLU A 388 22.14 16.26 17.30
CA GLU A 388 23.35 16.90 16.74
C GLU A 388 23.75 16.32 15.38
N GLU A 389 23.41 15.05 15.09
CA GLU A 389 23.85 14.37 13.87
C GLU A 389 22.66 13.92 13.01
N GLN A 390 21.71 13.18 13.59
CA GLN A 390 20.69 12.54 12.77
C GLN A 390 19.66 13.51 12.20
N LEU A 391 19.04 14.34 13.05
CA LEU A 391 18.05 15.31 12.62
C LEU A 391 18.60 16.27 11.54
N PRO A 392 19.80 16.87 11.69
CA PRO A 392 20.40 17.67 10.62
C PRO A 392 20.63 16.90 9.33
N GLY A 393 21.09 15.65 9.41
CA GLY A 393 21.33 14.80 8.24
C GLY A 393 20.04 14.45 7.48
N ILE A 394 19.00 14.05 8.20
CA ILE A 394 17.68 13.76 7.63
C ILE A 394 17.06 15.01 7.01
N ALA A 395 17.12 16.15 7.71
CA ALA A 395 16.63 17.42 7.18
C ALA A 395 17.37 17.83 5.90
N ALA A 396 18.69 17.65 5.86
CA ALA A 396 19.49 17.92 4.66
C ALA A 396 19.13 17.01 3.46
N GLN A 397 18.66 15.79 3.72
CA GLN A 397 18.16 14.90 2.67
C GLN A 397 16.84 15.41 2.04
N GLY A 398 16.01 16.13 2.82
CA GLY A 398 14.79 16.80 2.35
C GLY A 398 13.67 15.86 1.92
N ARG A 399 13.61 14.65 2.47
CA ARG A 399 12.65 13.59 2.06
C ARG A 399 11.71 13.12 3.15
N ALA A 400 12.11 13.22 4.41
CA ALA A 400 11.23 12.96 5.53
C ALA A 400 10.29 14.16 5.71
N ARG A 401 8.98 13.90 5.69
CA ARG A 401 7.96 14.91 5.93
C ARG A 401 7.67 15.09 7.42
N PHE A 402 7.87 14.03 8.18
CA PHE A 402 7.52 13.95 9.58
C PHE A 402 8.70 13.46 10.41
N CYS A 403 8.66 13.78 11.70
CA CYS A 403 9.50 13.16 12.72
C CYS A 403 8.61 12.55 13.80
N ASP A 404 8.98 11.34 14.23
CA ASP A 404 8.26 10.56 15.21
C ASP A 404 9.20 10.10 16.33
N VAL A 405 8.63 9.82 17.49
CA VAL A 405 9.33 9.31 18.68
C VAL A 405 8.47 8.25 19.37
N PHE A 406 9.10 7.16 19.80
CA PHE A 406 8.47 6.21 20.69
C PHE A 406 8.52 6.67 22.15
N CYS A 407 7.48 7.42 22.55
CA CYS A 407 7.33 7.97 23.89
C CYS A 407 6.72 6.92 24.82
N GLU A 408 7.58 6.12 25.44
CA GLU A 408 7.19 4.99 26.28
C GLU A 408 8.17 4.76 27.44
N GLU A 409 7.65 4.30 28.58
CA GLU A 409 8.46 3.95 29.74
C GLU A 409 9.52 2.89 29.37
N GLY A 410 10.77 3.17 29.70
CA GLY A 410 11.90 2.30 29.34
C GLY A 410 12.46 2.52 27.93
N VAL A 411 11.91 3.46 27.15
CA VAL A 411 12.42 3.85 25.83
C VAL A 411 12.82 5.33 25.81
N PHE A 412 11.89 6.24 25.52
CA PHE A 412 12.07 7.70 25.61
C PHE A 412 10.92 8.28 26.43
N ASP A 413 11.23 9.16 27.37
CA ASP A 413 10.19 9.85 28.15
C ASP A 413 9.67 11.09 27.42
N ALA A 414 8.62 11.73 27.96
CA ALA A 414 8.03 12.93 27.38
C ALA A 414 9.04 14.10 27.28
N ALA A 415 10.04 14.18 28.16
CA ALA A 415 11.04 15.25 28.12
C ALA A 415 12.03 15.05 26.95
N ASP A 416 12.49 13.82 26.73
CA ASP A 416 13.30 13.45 25.57
C ASP A 416 12.52 13.67 24.27
N SER A 417 11.29 13.18 24.23
CA SER A 417 10.40 13.28 23.06
C SER A 417 10.17 14.74 22.67
N ARG A 418 9.90 15.61 23.64
CA ARG A 418 9.76 17.06 23.43
C ARG A 418 11.00 17.67 22.78
N ARG A 419 12.19 17.34 23.30
CA ARG A 419 13.45 17.89 22.79
C ARG A 419 13.67 17.50 21.33
N ILE A 420 13.44 16.23 20.99
CA ILE A 420 13.62 15.71 19.64
C ILE A 420 12.60 16.33 18.69
N LEU A 421 11.31 16.28 19.03
CA LEU A 421 10.24 16.76 18.15
C LEU A 421 10.27 18.27 17.94
N THR A 422 10.58 19.05 18.99
CA THR A 422 10.75 20.51 18.84
C THR A 422 11.95 20.86 17.96
N ALA A 423 13.03 20.07 18.02
CA ALA A 423 14.18 20.28 17.14
C ALA A 423 13.87 19.88 15.70
N ALA A 424 13.14 18.79 15.49
CA ALA A 424 12.72 18.33 14.18
C ALA A 424 11.74 19.30 13.49
N ASP A 425 10.79 19.86 14.24
CA ASP A 425 9.84 20.85 13.74
C ASP A 425 10.55 22.13 13.24
N ARG A 426 11.57 22.60 13.97
CA ARG A 426 12.44 23.72 13.51
C ARG A 426 13.20 23.42 12.22
N LEU A 427 13.36 22.14 11.87
CA LEU A 427 13.99 21.68 10.63
C LEU A 427 12.94 21.36 9.54
N GLY A 428 11.66 21.63 9.78
CA GLY A 428 10.57 21.46 8.82
C GLY A 428 9.96 20.06 8.77
N MET A 429 10.24 19.21 9.76
CA MET A 429 9.62 17.88 9.89
C MET A 429 8.49 17.93 10.91
N LEU A 430 7.25 17.73 10.46
CA LEU A 430 6.08 17.87 11.32
C LEU A 430 6.04 16.76 12.38
N PRO A 431 5.77 17.09 13.66
CA PRO A 431 5.85 16.14 14.76
C PRO A 431 4.66 15.18 14.80
N ARG A 432 4.95 13.90 15.07
CA ARG A 432 3.98 12.84 15.44
C ARG A 432 4.56 12.00 16.58
N LEU A 433 3.73 11.22 17.26
CA LEU A 433 4.17 10.42 18.41
C LEU A 433 3.53 9.03 18.42
N HIS A 434 4.33 8.00 18.67
CA HIS A 434 3.81 6.81 19.35
C HIS A 434 3.66 7.16 20.83
N ALA A 435 2.41 7.15 21.31
CA ALA A 435 2.05 7.65 22.62
C ALA A 435 1.24 6.61 23.39
N ASP A 436 1.65 6.39 24.64
CA ASP A 436 0.89 5.67 25.65
C ASP A 436 0.40 4.28 25.15
N GLU A 437 1.29 3.52 24.51
CA GLU A 437 0.94 2.22 23.93
C GLU A 437 0.67 1.18 25.04
N LEU A 438 1.60 1.08 25.99
CA LEU A 438 1.63 0.05 27.02
C LEU A 438 1.33 0.63 28.41
N VAL A 439 1.84 1.82 28.71
CA VAL A 439 1.59 2.54 29.97
C VAL A 439 1.35 4.04 29.71
N PRO A 440 0.69 4.77 30.63
CA PRO A 440 0.48 6.22 30.48
C PRO A 440 1.80 6.98 30.67
N SER A 441 2.52 7.18 29.57
CA SER A 441 3.85 7.80 29.51
C SER A 441 3.81 9.32 29.33
N GLY A 442 2.61 9.90 29.17
CA GLY A 442 2.41 11.34 28.96
C GLY A 442 2.56 11.76 27.49
N GLY A 443 2.45 10.80 26.57
CA GLY A 443 2.64 11.02 25.14
C GLY A 443 1.50 11.82 24.51
N ALA A 444 0.24 11.51 24.88
CA ALA A 444 -0.94 12.21 24.40
C ALA A 444 -0.96 13.69 24.84
N GLU A 445 -0.60 13.95 26.10
CA GLU A 445 -0.49 15.29 26.66
C GLU A 445 0.58 16.10 25.92
N LEU A 446 1.75 15.49 25.68
CA LEU A 446 2.82 16.13 24.91
C LEU A 446 2.39 16.43 23.46
N ALA A 447 1.72 15.48 22.81
CA ALA A 447 1.24 15.64 21.43
C ALA A 447 0.29 16.84 21.31
N ALA A 448 -0.65 16.98 22.26
CA ALA A 448 -1.55 18.13 22.36
C ALA A 448 -0.77 19.44 22.59
N GLU A 449 0.22 19.43 23.49
CA GLU A 449 0.98 20.63 23.83
C GLU A 449 1.81 21.18 22.65
N ILE A 450 2.46 20.31 21.88
CA ILE A 450 3.31 20.72 20.76
C ILE A 450 2.54 20.88 19.44
N GLY A 451 1.24 20.58 19.42
CA GLY A 451 0.44 20.61 18.19
C GLY A 451 0.87 19.56 17.16
N ALA A 452 1.15 18.34 17.62
CA ALA A 452 1.50 17.22 16.75
C ALA A 452 0.37 16.90 15.76
N LEU A 453 0.72 16.33 14.60
CA LEU A 453 -0.31 15.89 13.64
C LEU A 453 -1.12 14.72 14.17
N SER A 454 -0.45 13.79 14.86
CA SER A 454 -1.10 12.62 15.44
C SER A 454 -0.43 12.15 16.73
N ALA A 455 -1.26 11.51 17.56
CA ALA A 455 -0.84 10.67 18.67
C ALA A 455 -1.33 9.25 18.38
N ASP A 456 -0.39 8.31 18.27
CA ASP A 456 -0.60 6.98 17.74
C ASP A 456 -0.56 5.92 18.87
N HIS A 457 -1.27 4.79 18.70
CA HIS A 457 -1.58 3.75 19.70
C HIS A 457 -2.65 4.13 20.72
N LEU A 458 -2.28 4.88 21.77
CA LEU A 458 -3.18 5.29 22.86
C LEU A 458 -3.85 4.13 23.62
N GLY A 459 -3.19 2.97 23.68
CA GLY A 459 -3.70 1.76 24.34
C GLY A 459 -3.88 1.94 25.86
N ALA A 460 -2.99 2.71 26.47
CA ALA A 460 -2.93 2.99 27.90
C ALA A 460 -3.09 4.49 28.22
N ILE A 461 -3.74 5.26 27.33
CA ILE A 461 -3.96 6.69 27.51
C ILE A 461 -4.67 7.02 28.84
N SER A 462 -4.14 8.02 29.54
CA SER A 462 -4.68 8.59 30.78
C SER A 462 -5.99 9.37 30.55
N ASP A 463 -6.69 9.74 31.62
CA ASP A 463 -7.84 10.64 31.51
C ASP A 463 -7.37 12.06 31.13
N GLU A 464 -6.24 12.49 31.69
CA GLU A 464 -5.57 13.75 31.36
C GLU A 464 -5.16 13.82 29.89
N GLY A 465 -4.67 12.72 29.32
CA GLY A 465 -4.34 12.60 27.90
C GLY A 465 -5.56 12.76 27.00
N VAL A 466 -6.71 12.18 27.38
CA VAL A 466 -7.97 12.38 26.64
C VAL A 466 -8.42 13.84 26.71
N GLU A 467 -8.37 14.45 27.89
CA GLU A 467 -8.72 15.87 28.06
C GLU A 467 -7.80 16.79 27.25
N ALA A 468 -6.49 16.50 27.23
CA ALA A 468 -5.51 17.26 26.46
C ALA A 468 -5.78 17.18 24.95
N LEU A 469 -5.99 15.97 24.42
CA LEU A 469 -6.33 15.78 22.99
C LEU A 469 -7.66 16.47 22.64
N ALA A 470 -8.67 16.36 23.49
CA ALA A 470 -9.96 17.03 23.29
C ALA A 470 -9.81 18.56 23.27
N GLY A 471 -9.01 19.12 24.18
CA GLY A 471 -8.69 20.55 24.21
C GLY A 471 -7.95 21.02 22.94
N ALA A 472 -7.10 20.18 22.36
CA ALA A 472 -6.35 20.51 21.14
C ALA A 472 -7.23 20.61 19.89
N VAL A 473 -8.42 19.97 19.87
CA VAL A 473 -9.34 19.99 18.71
C VAL A 473 -9.80 21.40 18.35
N ALA A 474 -10.00 22.26 19.36
CA ALA A 474 -10.40 23.66 19.15
C ALA A 474 -9.21 24.56 18.72
N GLY A 475 -7.99 24.04 18.77
CA GLY A 475 -6.78 24.75 18.39
C GLY A 475 -6.56 24.82 16.87
N PRO A 476 -5.53 25.56 16.43
CA PRO A 476 -5.17 25.65 15.01
C PRO A 476 -4.57 24.35 14.44
N HIS A 477 -4.12 23.45 15.32
CA HIS A 477 -3.48 22.19 14.98
C HIS A 477 -4.15 21.06 15.77
N PRO A 478 -5.31 20.57 15.31
CA PRO A 478 -5.98 19.46 15.95
C PRO A 478 -5.13 18.19 15.82
N VAL A 479 -4.91 17.51 16.95
CA VAL A 479 -4.19 16.23 16.97
C VAL A 479 -5.16 15.11 16.64
N VAL A 480 -4.82 14.27 15.66
CA VAL A 480 -5.60 13.07 15.33
C VAL A 480 -5.13 11.89 16.18
N ALA A 481 -6.07 11.22 16.85
CA ALA A 481 -5.80 9.99 17.60
C ALA A 481 -5.76 8.78 16.64
N THR A 482 -4.58 8.28 16.30
CA THR A 482 -4.44 7.11 15.40
C THR A 482 -4.43 5.82 16.21
N LEU A 483 -5.49 5.04 16.11
CA LEU A 483 -5.64 3.80 16.87
C LEU A 483 -5.18 2.59 16.03
N LEU A 484 -4.47 1.68 16.68
CA LEU A 484 -3.77 0.56 16.03
C LEU A 484 -4.26 -0.79 16.57
N PRO A 485 -5.51 -1.18 16.28
CA PRO A 485 -6.14 -2.34 16.93
C PRO A 485 -5.49 -3.68 16.56
N VAL A 486 -4.80 -3.76 15.41
CA VAL A 486 -4.09 -4.96 14.99
C VAL A 486 -2.89 -5.23 15.91
N THR A 487 -2.21 -4.17 16.35
CA THR A 487 -1.11 -4.23 17.32
C THR A 487 -1.59 -4.83 18.63
N THR A 488 -2.71 -4.33 19.17
CA THR A 488 -3.32 -4.87 20.39
C THR A 488 -3.68 -6.35 20.24
N LEU A 489 -4.29 -6.74 19.11
CA LEU A 489 -4.64 -8.12 18.81
C LEU A 489 -3.40 -9.03 18.83
N PHE A 490 -2.33 -8.63 18.14
CA PHE A 490 -1.13 -9.46 17.95
C PHE A 490 -0.18 -9.44 19.16
N LEU A 491 -0.25 -8.40 20.00
CA LEU A 491 0.33 -8.40 21.34
C LEU A 491 -0.46 -9.28 22.32
N MET A 492 -1.63 -9.79 21.92
CA MET A 492 -2.56 -10.53 22.78
C MET A 492 -2.89 -9.71 24.05
N SER A 493 -2.94 -8.39 23.89
CA SER A 493 -3.35 -7.48 24.96
C SER A 493 -4.86 -7.60 25.12
N GLY A 494 -5.33 -7.79 26.35
CA GLY A 494 -6.76 -7.79 26.68
C GLY A 494 -7.38 -6.38 26.70
N HIS A 495 -6.60 -5.35 26.36
CA HIS A 495 -6.98 -3.94 26.50
C HIS A 495 -6.70 -3.17 25.21
N TYR A 496 -7.77 -2.78 24.52
CA TYR A 496 -7.74 -1.92 23.35
C TYR A 496 -7.84 -0.44 23.74
N ALA A 497 -7.35 0.45 22.87
CA ALA A 497 -7.48 1.88 23.05
C ALA A 497 -8.96 2.31 23.22
N PRO A 498 -9.25 3.33 24.05
CA PRO A 498 -10.63 3.68 24.41
C PRO A 498 -11.29 4.58 23.35
N ALA A 499 -11.46 4.07 22.12
CA ALA A 499 -11.95 4.85 20.98
C ALA A 499 -13.28 5.55 21.25
N ARG A 500 -14.24 4.86 21.87
CA ARG A 500 -15.54 5.46 22.20
C ARG A 500 -15.39 6.67 23.13
N ARG A 501 -14.52 6.55 24.15
CA ARG A 501 -14.22 7.64 25.09
C ARG A 501 -13.58 8.84 24.38
N LEU A 502 -12.64 8.58 23.47
CA LEU A 502 -11.99 9.62 22.67
C LEU A 502 -13.01 10.37 21.79
N ILE A 503 -13.85 9.64 21.06
CA ILE A 503 -14.85 10.27 20.20
C ILE A 503 -15.89 11.02 21.04
N ASP A 504 -16.37 10.46 22.15
CA ASP A 504 -17.36 11.14 22.99
C ASP A 504 -16.80 12.43 23.62
N ALA A 505 -15.48 12.49 23.83
CA ALA A 505 -14.76 13.71 24.22
C ALA A 505 -14.52 14.70 23.06
N GLY A 506 -14.90 14.36 21.83
CA GLY A 506 -14.75 15.20 20.66
C GLY A 506 -13.44 15.02 19.88
N VAL A 507 -12.61 14.02 20.22
CA VAL A 507 -11.34 13.78 19.54
C VAL A 507 -11.56 13.15 18.15
N PRO A 508 -10.88 13.64 17.10
CA PRO A 508 -10.86 12.97 15.80
C PRO A 508 -9.99 11.70 15.87
N VAL A 509 -10.54 10.59 15.38
CA VAL A 509 -9.93 9.26 15.41
C VAL A 509 -9.59 8.81 13.99
N ALA A 510 -8.39 8.28 13.82
CA ALA A 510 -7.93 7.55 12.64
C ALA A 510 -7.62 6.09 13.00
N LEU A 511 -7.55 5.22 12.00
CA LEU A 511 -7.12 3.82 12.13
C LEU A 511 -5.92 3.57 11.23
N GLY A 512 -4.94 2.80 11.71
CA GLY A 512 -3.81 2.34 10.92
C GLY A 512 -3.56 0.84 11.10
N THR A 513 -2.80 0.25 10.18
CA THR A 513 -2.39 -1.16 10.33
C THR A 513 -1.26 -1.33 11.32
N ASP A 514 -0.42 -0.31 11.50
CA ASP A 514 0.88 -0.44 12.14
C ASP A 514 1.73 -1.53 11.47
N PHE A 515 1.68 -1.65 10.13
CA PHE A 515 2.37 -2.75 9.45
C PHE A 515 3.87 -2.77 9.79
N ASN A 516 4.29 -3.77 10.58
CA ASN A 516 5.64 -3.90 11.09
C ASN A 516 5.96 -5.38 11.43
N PRO A 517 7.24 -5.81 11.47
CA PRO A 517 7.58 -7.22 11.63
C PRO A 517 7.24 -7.82 12.99
N GLY A 518 7.04 -7.00 14.02
CA GLY A 518 7.06 -7.44 15.42
C GLY A 518 5.72 -7.42 16.14
N THR A 519 4.98 -6.33 16.02
CA THR A 519 3.75 -6.09 16.78
C THR A 519 2.52 -6.08 15.90
N SER A 520 2.63 -5.85 14.57
CA SER A 520 1.52 -5.99 13.64
C SER A 520 1.98 -6.42 12.22
N PRO A 521 2.28 -7.71 12.00
CA PRO A 521 2.83 -8.21 10.73
C PRO A 521 1.74 -8.44 9.66
N THR A 522 0.83 -7.48 9.46
CA THR A 522 -0.19 -7.54 8.42
C THR A 522 -0.46 -6.16 7.79
N PRO A 523 -0.47 -6.04 6.45
CA PRO A 523 -0.77 -4.79 5.75
C PRO A 523 -2.28 -4.58 5.50
N ASN A 524 -3.14 -5.39 6.13
CA ASN A 524 -4.56 -5.45 5.81
C ASN A 524 -5.35 -4.38 6.57
N LEU A 525 -5.48 -3.19 5.98
CA LEU A 525 -6.26 -2.09 6.58
C LEU A 525 -7.76 -2.40 6.77
N PRO A 526 -8.45 -3.14 5.88
CA PRO A 526 -9.80 -3.64 6.16
C PRO A 526 -9.91 -4.49 7.45
N LEU A 527 -8.88 -5.25 7.83
CA LEU A 527 -8.86 -5.93 9.12
C LEU A 527 -8.82 -4.93 10.29
N ALA A 528 -8.05 -3.85 10.19
CA ALA A 528 -8.04 -2.78 11.19
C ALA A 528 -9.42 -2.12 11.32
N MET A 529 -10.13 -1.88 10.20
CA MET A 529 -11.51 -1.39 10.21
C MET A 529 -12.47 -2.36 10.90
N ALA A 530 -12.35 -3.66 10.63
CA ALA A 530 -13.18 -4.69 11.24
C ALA A 530 -12.96 -4.75 12.76
N LEU A 531 -11.71 -4.73 13.23
CA LEU A 531 -11.40 -4.66 14.65
C LEU A 531 -11.84 -3.33 15.28
N GLY A 532 -11.77 -2.22 14.53
CA GLY A 532 -12.34 -0.94 14.97
C GLY A 532 -13.84 -1.05 15.25
N CYS A 533 -14.58 -1.78 14.44
CA CYS A 533 -16.00 -2.01 14.69
C CYS A 533 -16.26 -3.00 15.84
N LEU A 534 -15.48 -4.09 15.92
CA LEU A 534 -15.73 -5.20 16.84
C LEU A 534 -15.20 -4.94 18.27
N GLU A 535 -14.00 -4.39 18.38
CA GLU A 535 -13.27 -4.24 19.65
C GLU A 535 -13.23 -2.79 20.13
N LEU A 536 -13.17 -1.81 19.21
CA LEU A 536 -13.14 -0.38 19.55
C LEU A 536 -14.53 0.29 19.61
N GLY A 537 -15.59 -0.42 19.18
CA GLY A 537 -16.96 0.09 19.22
C GLY A 537 -17.27 1.20 18.22
N LEU A 538 -16.51 1.28 17.12
CA LEU A 538 -16.80 2.20 16.01
C LEU A 538 -17.99 1.70 15.19
N SER A 539 -18.81 2.63 14.71
CA SER A 539 -19.74 2.35 13.62
C SER A 539 -19.00 2.17 12.28
N PRO A 540 -19.60 1.53 11.27
CA PRO A 540 -19.00 1.43 9.94
C PRO A 540 -18.64 2.79 9.30
N ALA A 541 -19.44 3.82 9.56
CA ALA A 541 -19.19 5.18 9.10
C ALA A 541 -17.95 5.79 9.78
N GLU A 542 -17.85 5.67 11.11
CA GLU A 542 -16.67 6.12 11.87
C GLU A 542 -15.41 5.37 11.43
N ALA A 543 -15.49 4.05 11.23
CA ALA A 543 -14.37 3.26 10.76
C ALA A 543 -13.90 3.69 9.36
N LEU A 544 -14.82 4.01 8.45
CA LEU A 544 -14.47 4.51 7.12
C LEU A 544 -13.89 5.93 7.17
N ALA A 545 -14.45 6.84 7.98
CA ALA A 545 -13.90 8.17 8.21
C ALA A 545 -12.46 8.09 8.76
N ALA A 546 -12.22 7.13 9.67
CA ALA A 546 -10.94 6.90 10.32
C ALA A 546 -9.84 6.40 9.36
N VAL A 547 -10.18 5.80 8.22
CA VAL A 547 -9.22 5.35 7.19
C VAL A 547 -9.29 6.19 5.89
N THR A 548 -10.02 7.30 5.92
CA THR A 548 -10.13 8.24 4.79
C THR A 548 -9.83 9.66 5.27
N ILE A 549 -10.86 10.48 5.55
CA ILE A 549 -10.67 11.90 5.82
C ILE A 549 -9.85 12.15 7.10
N ASN A 550 -10.09 11.41 8.19
CA ASN A 550 -9.31 11.60 9.42
C ASN A 550 -7.88 11.10 9.27
N ALA A 551 -7.66 10.00 8.55
CA ALA A 551 -6.32 9.52 8.20
C ALA A 551 -5.57 10.52 7.30
N ALA A 552 -6.25 11.18 6.36
CA ALA A 552 -5.69 12.26 5.56
C ALA A 552 -5.21 13.44 6.43
N HIS A 553 -6.00 13.83 7.43
CA HIS A 553 -5.60 14.85 8.39
C HIS A 553 -4.45 14.40 9.31
N ALA A 554 -4.41 13.13 9.72
CA ALA A 554 -3.30 12.56 10.51
C ALA A 554 -1.95 12.63 9.76
N VAL A 555 -1.98 12.63 8.43
CA VAL A 555 -0.79 12.83 7.57
C VAL A 555 -0.70 14.24 6.96
N GLY A 556 -1.49 15.19 7.44
CA GLY A 556 -1.45 16.59 7.00
C GLY A 556 -1.79 16.81 5.51
N LEU A 557 -2.63 15.96 4.93
CA LEU A 557 -3.10 16.02 3.54
C LEU A 557 -4.65 16.09 3.43
N GLY A 558 -5.34 16.44 4.51
CA GLY A 558 -6.81 16.51 4.54
C GLY A 558 -7.43 17.44 3.49
N ASP A 559 -6.68 18.43 2.98
CA ASP A 559 -7.14 19.32 1.91
C ASP A 559 -6.95 18.75 0.50
N GLU A 560 -6.12 17.72 0.32
CA GLU A 560 -5.77 17.15 -1.00
C GLU A 560 -6.38 15.76 -1.24
N ILE A 561 -6.54 14.93 -0.20
CA ILE A 561 -7.01 13.54 -0.28
C ILE A 561 -8.00 13.21 0.85
N GLY A 562 -8.51 11.98 0.86
CA GLY A 562 -9.37 11.45 1.94
C GLY A 562 -10.85 11.79 1.81
N SER A 563 -11.23 12.58 0.80
CA SER A 563 -12.63 12.83 0.44
C SER A 563 -12.78 13.03 -1.08
N LEU A 564 -13.99 12.82 -1.58
CA LEU A 564 -14.37 13.05 -2.97
C LEU A 564 -14.97 14.45 -3.11
N GLU A 565 -14.12 15.46 -3.29
CA GLU A 565 -14.51 16.87 -3.43
C GLU A 565 -13.87 17.47 -4.69
N PRO A 566 -14.57 18.36 -5.42
CA PRO A 566 -13.95 19.11 -6.51
C PRO A 566 -12.65 19.79 -6.07
N GLY A 567 -11.61 19.66 -6.89
CA GLY A 567 -10.28 20.16 -6.61
C GLY A 567 -9.35 19.14 -5.94
N LYS A 568 -9.85 18.12 -5.24
CA LYS A 568 -8.99 17.08 -4.62
C LYS A 568 -8.48 16.06 -5.63
N LEU A 569 -7.47 15.28 -5.24
CA LEU A 569 -6.94 14.19 -6.06
C LEU A 569 -8.01 13.10 -6.25
N ALA A 570 -7.99 12.50 -7.44
CA ALA A 570 -8.95 11.51 -7.91
C ALA A 570 -8.67 10.09 -7.38
N ASP A 571 -8.41 9.96 -6.09
CA ASP A 571 -8.16 8.69 -5.42
C ASP A 571 -9.48 8.06 -4.96
N LEU A 572 -9.86 6.93 -5.56
CA LEU A 572 -11.14 6.27 -5.26
C LEU A 572 -11.07 4.75 -5.26
N VAL A 573 -11.99 4.13 -4.53
CA VAL A 573 -12.19 2.67 -4.49
C VAL A 573 -13.63 2.34 -4.86
N ILE A 574 -13.80 1.37 -5.77
CA ILE A 574 -15.10 0.81 -6.13
C ILE A 574 -15.28 -0.54 -5.43
N TRP A 575 -16.14 -0.58 -4.42
CA TRP A 575 -16.39 -1.74 -3.58
C TRP A 575 -17.55 -2.57 -4.11
N ARG A 576 -17.33 -3.87 -4.35
CA ARG A 576 -18.38 -4.80 -4.82
C ARG A 576 -19.36 -5.21 -3.72
N VAL A 577 -19.87 -4.22 -3.01
CA VAL A 577 -20.90 -4.33 -1.99
C VAL A 577 -22.02 -3.35 -2.34
N PRO A 578 -23.27 -3.64 -1.96
CA PRO A 578 -24.40 -2.77 -2.27
C PRO A 578 -24.49 -1.54 -1.35
N SER A 579 -23.82 -1.55 -0.18
CA SER A 579 -23.85 -0.47 0.80
C SER A 579 -22.57 -0.40 1.63
N MET A 580 -22.16 0.81 2.00
CA MET A 580 -20.95 1.13 2.75
C MET A 580 -20.85 0.38 4.08
N SER A 581 -21.99 0.13 4.74
CA SER A 581 -22.03 -0.62 6.00
C SER A 581 -21.48 -2.05 5.89
N GLN A 582 -21.31 -2.58 4.69
CA GLN A 582 -20.69 -3.89 4.47
C GLN A 582 -19.17 -3.83 4.38
N ILE A 583 -18.55 -2.68 4.12
CA ILE A 583 -17.09 -2.56 3.90
C ILE A 583 -16.30 -3.11 5.11
N PRO A 584 -16.56 -2.72 6.37
CA PRO A 584 -15.81 -3.24 7.52
C PRO A 584 -16.17 -4.69 7.89
N ARG A 585 -17.30 -5.23 7.36
CA ARG A 585 -17.77 -6.59 7.66
C ARG A 585 -17.29 -7.63 6.64
N VAL A 586 -16.91 -7.19 5.44
CA VAL A 586 -16.66 -8.07 4.29
C VAL A 586 -15.17 -8.38 4.19
N VAL A 587 -14.81 -9.61 4.57
CA VAL A 587 -13.50 -10.24 4.29
C VAL A 587 -13.48 -10.88 2.89
N TYR A 588 -14.27 -10.36 1.93
CA TYR A 588 -14.24 -10.84 0.54
C TYR A 588 -13.55 -9.84 -0.38
N GLU A 589 -12.79 -10.40 -1.32
CA GLU A 589 -11.97 -9.73 -2.34
C GLU A 589 -12.49 -8.37 -2.82
N THR A 590 -11.70 -7.33 -2.55
CA THR A 590 -11.60 -6.13 -3.39
C THR A 590 -11.29 -6.57 -4.82
N SER A 591 -11.96 -6.03 -5.84
CA SER A 591 -11.84 -6.60 -7.20
C SER A 591 -10.50 -6.33 -7.88
N SER A 592 -10.01 -7.35 -8.61
CA SER A 592 -8.84 -7.38 -9.50
C SER A 592 -9.00 -6.65 -10.81
#